data_AF-A0A5R8P557-F1
#
_entry.id   AF-A0A5R8P557-F1
#
_cell.length_a   1.000
_cell.length_b   1.000
_cell.length_c   1.000
_cell.angle_alpha   90.00
_cell.angle_beta   90.00
_cell.angle_gamma   90.00
#
_symmetry.space_group_name_H-M   'P 1'
#
loop_
_entity.id
_entity.type
_entity.pdbx_description
1 polymer ?
#
loop_
_entity_poly.entity_id
_entity_poly.type
_entity_poly.pdbx_seq_one_letter_code
_entity_poly.pdbx_strand_id
1 'polypeptide(L)'
;MISIEFPEYSSVEALLRACVVFKFKCTGESDLYIGSPLYAAAVNSVFNTVIDYHISAGRSDIANKWIETYDLERHPERAKFVREYALKHPKWDSLDGQQRRDWVDVVAAPYRMSDEDYTKYID
;
A
#
# COMPACT_ATOMS: atom_id res chain seq x y z
N MET A 1 21.59 -1.64 10.31
CA MET A 1 20.51 -0.72 9.90
C MET A 1 21.05 0.05 8.72
N ILE A 2 20.52 -0.14 7.51
CA ILE A 2 20.99 0.58 6.31
C ILE A 2 20.24 1.90 6.29
N SER A 3 20.95 3.02 6.42
CA SER A 3 20.38 4.36 6.19
C SER A 3 20.41 4.63 4.69
N ILE A 4 19.24 4.79 4.08
CA ILE A 4 19.13 5.18 2.67
C ILE A 4 18.88 6.69 2.66
N GLU A 5 19.89 7.45 2.26
CA GLU A 5 19.78 8.89 2.08
C GLU A 5 19.35 9.19 0.64
N PHE A 6 18.22 9.89 0.51
CA PHE A 6 17.77 10.37 -0.79
C PHE A 6 18.30 11.79 -1.02
N PRO A 7 18.96 12.06 -2.16
CA PRO A 7 19.57 13.35 -2.42
C PRO A 7 18.53 14.47 -2.57
N GLU A 8 17.31 14.12 -3.01
CA GLU A 8 16.20 15.06 -3.18
C GLU A 8 14.88 14.41 -2.78
N TYR A 9 13.97 15.20 -2.21
CA TYR A 9 12.67 14.73 -1.75
C TYR A 9 11.75 14.22 -2.86
N SER A 10 11.89 14.81 -4.06
CA SER A 10 11.30 14.32 -5.31
C SER A 10 11.64 12.85 -5.59
N SER A 11 12.80 12.38 -5.11
CA SER A 11 13.25 10.99 -5.29
C SER A 11 12.44 10.02 -4.44
N VAL A 12 12.03 10.40 -3.22
CA VAL A 12 11.20 9.55 -2.35
C VAL A 12 9.77 9.45 -2.89
N GLU A 13 9.22 10.56 -3.37
CA GLU A 13 7.92 10.59 -4.04
C GLU A 13 7.93 9.74 -5.33
N ALA A 14 9.00 9.85 -6.13
CA ALA A 14 9.19 9.05 -7.33
C ALA A 14 9.33 7.56 -7.00
N LEU A 15 10.07 7.22 -5.94
CA LEU A 15 10.22 5.85 -5.45
C LEU A 15 8.87 5.27 -5.03
N LEU A 16 8.06 6.02 -4.26
CA LEU A 16 6.73 5.58 -3.86
C LEU A 16 5.85 5.24 -5.09
N ARG A 17 5.85 6.14 -6.08
CA ARG A 17 5.11 5.93 -7.33
C ARG A 17 5.63 4.70 -8.09
N ALA A 18 6.95 4.53 -8.17
CA ALA A 18 7.56 3.36 -8.80
C ALA A 18 7.17 2.06 -8.09
N CYS A 19 7.19 2.02 -6.75
CA CYS A 19 6.77 0.88 -5.97
C CYS A 19 5.29 0.49 -6.21
N VAL A 20 4.42 1.49 -6.34
CA VAL A 20 2.98 1.28 -6.61
C VAL A 20 2.76 0.80 -8.04
N VAL A 21 3.48 1.36 -9.02
CA VAL A 21 3.43 0.88 -10.41
C VAL A 21 3.92 -0.55 -10.49
N PHE A 22 5.04 -0.87 -9.84
CA PHE A 22 5.60 -2.22 -9.78
C PHE A 22 4.59 -3.22 -9.21
N LYS A 23 3.95 -2.89 -8.09
CA LYS A 23 3.00 -3.80 -7.42
C LYS A 23 1.70 -4.03 -8.19
N PHE A 24 1.16 -2.97 -8.80
CA PHE A 24 -0.21 -2.99 -9.31
C PHE A 24 -0.33 -2.86 -10.84
N LYS A 25 0.77 -2.68 -11.60
CA LYS A 25 0.73 -2.57 -13.06
C LYS A 25 1.71 -3.48 -13.79
N CYS A 26 2.75 -3.98 -13.12
CA CYS A 26 3.66 -4.94 -13.74
C CYS A 26 3.04 -6.35 -13.69
N THR A 27 3.30 -7.14 -14.72
CA THR A 27 2.92 -8.56 -14.81
C THR A 27 4.18 -9.43 -14.75
N GLY A 28 4.06 -10.67 -14.28
CA GLY A 28 5.16 -11.63 -14.22
C GLY A 28 5.82 -11.68 -12.85
N GLU A 29 7.12 -11.37 -12.77
CA GLU A 29 7.91 -11.50 -11.53
C GLU A 29 7.41 -10.61 -10.38
N SER A 30 6.72 -9.51 -10.68
CA SER A 30 6.08 -8.63 -9.69
C SER A 30 4.99 -9.32 -8.89
N ASP A 31 4.38 -10.39 -9.41
CA ASP A 31 3.28 -11.08 -8.75
C ASP A 31 3.69 -11.67 -7.39
N LEU A 32 4.95 -12.09 -7.28
CA LEU A 32 5.55 -12.59 -6.04
C LEU A 32 5.56 -11.54 -4.91
N TYR A 33 5.56 -10.26 -5.27
CA TYR A 33 5.65 -9.15 -4.33
C TYR A 33 4.28 -8.60 -3.91
N ILE A 34 3.20 -8.94 -4.63
CA ILE A 34 1.84 -8.47 -4.30
C ILE A 34 1.44 -8.94 -2.89
N GLY A 35 1.69 -10.22 -2.61
CA GLY A 35 1.40 -10.85 -1.32
C GLY A 35 2.57 -10.86 -0.34
N SER A 36 3.63 -10.09 -0.58
CA SER A 36 4.84 -10.09 0.26
C SER A 36 4.70 -9.10 1.42
N PRO A 37 4.65 -9.56 2.69
CA PRO A 37 4.54 -8.66 3.84
C PRO A 37 5.76 -7.75 3.98
N LEU A 38 6.94 -8.24 3.60
CA LEU A 38 8.17 -7.45 3.59
C LEU A 38 8.11 -6.30 2.60
N TYR A 39 7.59 -6.56 1.40
CA TYR A 39 7.40 -5.52 0.40
C TYR A 39 6.33 -4.52 0.84
N ALA A 40 5.19 -4.99 1.37
CA ALA A 40 4.16 -4.12 1.93
C ALA A 40 4.70 -3.18 3.01
N ALA A 41 5.49 -3.71 3.97
CA ALA A 41 6.15 -2.92 5.00
C ALA A 41 7.12 -1.88 4.42
N ALA A 42 7.92 -2.26 3.41
CA ALA A 42 8.84 -1.34 2.76
C ALA A 42 8.11 -0.19 2.05
N VAL A 43 7.05 -0.49 1.28
CA VAL A 43 6.29 0.54 0.57
C VAL A 43 5.53 1.45 1.54
N ASN A 44 4.99 0.91 2.64
CA ASN A 44 4.40 1.71 3.72
C ASN A 44 5.43 2.62 4.39
N SER A 45 6.66 2.15 4.61
CA SER A 45 7.74 2.98 5.15
C SER A 45 8.09 4.14 4.23
N VAL A 46 8.17 3.89 2.91
CA VAL A 46 8.40 4.96 1.92
C VAL A 46 7.24 5.95 1.94
N PHE A 47 5.99 5.47 1.97
CA PHE A 47 4.82 6.33 2.05
C PHE A 47 4.80 7.22 3.29
N ASN A 48 5.05 6.65 4.47
CA ASN A 48 5.13 7.41 5.71
C ASN A 48 6.28 8.42 5.68
N THR A 49 7.41 8.08 5.06
CA THR A 49 8.53 9.02 4.88
C THR A 49 8.13 10.22 4.02
N VAL A 50 7.34 10.03 2.95
CA VAL A 50 6.79 11.14 2.14
C VAL A 50 5.89 12.03 3.00
N ILE A 51 5.00 11.44 3.81
CA ILE A 51 4.09 12.19 4.70
C ILE A 51 4.89 13.00 5.74
N ASP A 52 5.75 12.33 6.50
CA ASP A 52 6.55 12.93 7.58
C ASP A 52 7.43 14.06 7.06
N TYR A 53 7.95 13.91 5.85
CA TYR A 53 8.68 14.95 5.17
C TYR A 53 7.84 16.21 4.94
N HIS A 54 6.65 16.09 4.35
CA HIS A 54 5.81 17.26 4.10
C HIS A 54 5.34 17.91 5.41
N ILE A 55 5.05 17.12 6.44
CA ILE A 55 4.69 17.62 7.77
C ILE A 55 5.85 18.41 8.40
N SER A 56 7.06 17.83 8.43
CA SER A 56 8.24 18.48 9.01
C SER A 56 8.66 19.76 8.25
N ALA A 57 8.37 19.84 6.95
CA ALA A 57 8.54 21.04 6.14
C ALA A 57 7.41 22.08 6.30
N GLY A 58 6.44 21.87 7.20
CA GLY A 58 5.31 22.78 7.42
C GLY A 58 4.25 22.78 6.31
N ARG A 59 4.22 21.74 5.47
CA ARG A 59 3.32 21.60 4.30
C ARG A 59 2.27 20.52 4.53
N SER A 60 1.49 20.68 5.60
CA SER A 60 0.47 19.72 6.02
C SER A 60 -0.63 19.52 4.97
N ASP A 61 -0.93 20.53 4.16
CA ASP A 61 -1.88 20.44 3.06
C ASP A 61 -1.41 19.45 1.98
N ILE A 62 -0.11 19.44 1.67
CA ILE A 62 0.48 18.49 0.71
C ILE A 62 0.56 17.09 1.31
N ALA A 63 0.90 16.97 2.60
CA ALA A 63 0.86 15.69 3.31
C ALA A 63 -0.55 15.06 3.24
N ASN A 64 -1.59 15.85 3.49
CA ASN A 64 -2.98 15.40 3.39
C ASN A 64 -3.35 14.97 1.96
N LYS A 65 -2.91 15.72 0.93
CA LYS A 65 -3.12 15.31 -0.47
C LYS A 65 -2.48 13.96 -0.78
N TRP A 66 -1.31 13.65 -0.22
CA TRP A 66 -0.69 12.33 -0.36
C TRP A 66 -1.47 11.24 0.36
N ILE A 67 -1.95 11.49 1.58
CA ILE A 67 -2.83 10.57 2.32
C ILE A 67 -4.07 10.24 1.49
N GLU A 68 -4.73 11.28 0.99
CA GLU A 68 -5.90 11.18 0.13
C GLU A 68 -5.61 10.48 -1.21
N THR A 69 -4.43 10.67 -1.78
CA THR A 69 -4.04 10.01 -3.03
C THR A 69 -3.96 8.50 -2.87
N TYR A 70 -3.66 8.01 -1.67
CA TYR A 70 -3.57 6.58 -1.35
C TYR A 70 -4.74 6.07 -0.51
N ASP A 71 -5.89 6.71 -0.60
CA ASP A 71 -7.16 6.17 -0.13
C ASP A 71 -7.71 5.16 -1.14
N LEU A 72 -7.85 3.88 -0.77
CA LEU A 72 -8.25 2.81 -1.71
C LEU A 72 -9.63 3.06 -2.33
N GLU A 73 -10.57 3.66 -1.60
CA GLU A 73 -11.93 3.92 -2.09
C GLU A 73 -11.93 4.83 -3.33
N ARG A 74 -10.91 5.68 -3.46
CA ARG A 74 -10.76 6.59 -4.60
C ARG A 74 -10.21 5.90 -5.85
N HIS A 75 -9.86 4.60 -5.79
CA HIS A 75 -9.27 3.85 -6.90
C HIS A 75 -10.00 2.53 -7.18
N PRO A 76 -11.14 2.55 -7.90
CA PRO A 76 -11.97 1.35 -8.15
C PRO A 76 -11.21 0.17 -8.78
N GLU A 77 -10.30 0.44 -9.72
CA GLU A 77 -9.48 -0.61 -10.36
C GLU A 77 -8.50 -1.26 -9.37
N ARG A 78 -7.99 -0.50 -8.40
CA ARG A 78 -7.11 -1.01 -7.34
C ARG A 78 -7.90 -1.81 -6.32
N ALA A 79 -9.06 -1.30 -5.91
CA ALA A 79 -9.99 -2.02 -5.04
C ALA A 79 -10.35 -3.40 -5.64
N LYS A 80 -10.72 -3.44 -6.93
CA LYS A 80 -11.00 -4.69 -7.63
C LYS A 80 -9.81 -5.65 -7.60
N PHE A 81 -8.62 -5.17 -7.94
CA PHE A 81 -7.39 -5.97 -7.90
C PHE A 81 -7.12 -6.54 -6.50
N VAL A 82 -7.23 -5.71 -5.45
CA VAL A 82 -7.01 -6.14 -4.05
C VAL A 82 -7.99 -7.24 -3.68
N ARG A 83 -9.26 -7.10 -4.01
CA ARG A 83 -10.28 -8.13 -3.75
C ARG A 83 -9.95 -9.44 -4.47
N GLU A 84 -9.67 -9.39 -5.76
CA GLU A 84 -9.39 -10.58 -6.56
C GLU A 84 -8.11 -11.30 -6.10
N TYR A 85 -7.11 -10.55 -5.65
CA TYR A 85 -5.85 -11.13 -5.18
C TYR A 85 -5.95 -11.64 -3.74
N ALA A 86 -6.68 -10.94 -2.86
CA ALA A 86 -6.84 -11.35 -1.46
C ALA A 86 -7.39 -12.78 -1.35
N LEU A 87 -8.41 -13.10 -2.17
CA LEU A 87 -9.04 -14.43 -2.26
C LEU A 87 -8.10 -15.55 -2.74
N LYS A 88 -6.94 -15.21 -3.33
CA LYS A 88 -5.95 -16.20 -3.78
C LYS A 88 -5.05 -16.69 -2.65
N HIS A 89 -5.25 -16.23 -1.41
CA HIS A 89 -4.47 -16.71 -0.27
C HIS A 89 -4.65 -18.23 -0.11
N PRO A 90 -3.58 -19.05 -0.07
CA PRO A 90 -3.69 -20.52 -0.07
C PRO A 90 -4.49 -21.10 1.11
N LYS A 91 -4.63 -20.32 2.18
CA LYS A 91 -5.30 -20.71 3.42
C LYS A 91 -6.52 -19.83 3.74
N TRP A 92 -7.04 -19.09 2.77
CA TRP A 92 -8.11 -18.09 2.97
C TRP A 92 -9.25 -18.58 3.87
N ASP A 93 -9.79 -19.77 3.58
CA ASP A 93 -10.93 -20.34 4.31
C ASP A 93 -10.61 -20.71 5.76
N SER A 94 -9.33 -20.89 6.09
CA SER A 94 -8.85 -21.18 7.45
C SER A 94 -8.41 -19.96 8.24
N LEU A 95 -8.34 -18.78 7.60
CA LEU A 95 -8.01 -17.53 8.26
C LEU A 95 -9.21 -17.00 9.04
N ASP A 96 -8.96 -16.54 10.27
CA ASP A 96 -9.94 -15.74 11.01
C ASP A 96 -10.09 -14.32 10.42
N GLY A 97 -11.06 -13.55 10.94
CA GLY A 97 -11.34 -12.21 10.44
C GLY A 97 -10.15 -11.25 10.55
N GLN A 98 -9.33 -11.33 11.61
CA GLN A 98 -8.18 -10.45 11.78
C GLN A 98 -7.07 -10.85 10.80
N GLN A 99 -6.80 -12.14 10.65
CA GLN A 99 -5.81 -12.65 9.70
C GLN A 99 -6.17 -12.31 8.25
N ARG A 100 -7.46 -12.31 7.90
CA ARG A 100 -7.94 -11.84 6.59
C ARG A 100 -7.70 -10.34 6.41
N ARG A 101 -7.96 -9.52 7.42
CA ARG A 101 -7.67 -8.07 7.38
C ARG A 101 -6.17 -7.81 7.21
N ASP A 102 -5.33 -8.44 8.02
CA ASP A 102 -3.88 -8.32 7.93
C ASP A 102 -3.38 -8.71 6.53
N TRP A 103 -3.95 -9.75 5.94
CA TRP A 103 -3.63 -10.14 4.56
C TRP A 103 -4.09 -9.10 3.53
N VAL A 104 -5.31 -8.60 3.66
CA VAL A 104 -5.83 -7.55 2.78
C VAL A 104 -4.93 -6.31 2.86
N ASP A 105 -4.42 -5.95 4.03
CA ASP A 105 -3.47 -4.83 4.20
C ASP A 105 -2.15 -5.06 3.47
N VAL A 106 -1.62 -6.28 3.52
CA VAL A 106 -0.42 -6.66 2.78
C VAL A 106 -0.66 -6.45 1.28
N VAL A 107 -1.80 -6.90 0.75
CA VAL A 107 -2.14 -6.77 -0.67
C VAL A 107 -2.41 -5.31 -1.05
N ALA A 108 -3.13 -4.56 -0.20
CA ALA A 108 -3.54 -3.19 -0.45
C ALA A 108 -2.40 -2.17 -0.32
N ALA A 109 -1.33 -2.48 0.42
CA ALA A 109 -0.26 -1.51 0.68
C ALA A 109 0.26 -0.83 -0.61
N PRO A 110 0.43 0.50 -0.63
CA PRO A 110 0.31 1.43 0.50
C PRO A 110 -1.08 2.04 0.70
N TYR A 111 -2.10 1.55 -0.01
CA TYR A 111 -3.43 2.12 0.07
C TYR A 111 -4.05 1.88 1.46
N ARG A 112 -4.67 2.93 2.00
CA ARG A 112 -5.43 2.87 3.25
C ARG A 112 -6.87 2.47 2.96
N MET A 113 -7.48 1.81 3.93
CA MET A 113 -8.87 1.37 3.91
C MET A 113 -9.56 1.83 5.19
N SER A 114 -10.83 2.18 5.10
CA SER A 114 -11.67 2.39 6.28
C SER A 114 -12.08 1.05 6.91
N ASP A 115 -12.51 1.05 8.17
CA ASP A 115 -13.02 -0.18 8.80
C ASP A 115 -14.25 -0.75 8.09
N GLU A 116 -15.09 0.13 7.53
CA GLU A 116 -16.24 -0.22 6.71
C GLU A 116 -15.83 -0.91 5.41
N ASP A 117 -14.68 -0.54 4.83
CA ASP A 117 -14.18 -1.12 3.59
C ASP A 117 -13.88 -2.60 3.71
N TYR A 118 -13.30 -3.04 4.83
CA TYR A 118 -12.86 -4.44 4.97
C TYR A 118 -14.00 -5.43 4.78
N THR A 119 -15.24 -5.09 5.15
CA THR A 119 -16.43 -5.94 4.90
C THR A 119 -16.59 -6.28 3.42
N LYS A 120 -16.19 -5.37 2.52
CA LYS A 120 -16.21 -5.57 1.06
C LYS A 120 -15.11 -6.51 0.53
N TYR A 121 -14.22 -7.00 1.39
CA TYR A 121 -13.04 -7.82 1.02
C TYR A 121 -12.90 -9.12 1.81
N ILE A 122 -13.51 -9.23 3.00
CA ILE A 122 -13.34 -10.39 3.90
C ILE A 122 -14.55 -11.33 3.95
N ASP A 123 -15.71 -10.86 3.47
CA ASP A 123 -16.97 -11.59 3.34
C ASP A 123 -17.10 -12.24 1.94
#